data_AF-A0A7V1MY89-F1
#
_entry.id   AF-A0A7V1MY89-F1
#
_cell.length_a   1.000
_cell.length_b   1.000
_cell.length_c   1.000
_cell.angle_alpha   90.00
_cell.angle_beta   90.00
_cell.angle_gamma   90.00
#
_symmetry.space_group_name_H-M   'P 1'
#
loop_
_entity.id
_entity.type
_entity.pdbx_description
1 polymer ?
#
loop_
_entity_poly.entity_id
_entity_poly.type
_entity_poly.pdbx_seq_one_letter_code
_entity_poly.pdbx_strand_id
1 'polypeptide(L)'
;MKRSENHQVSLKKLEASGRTEPGSGIIGWGISSDEIRKRFFAEGRDALQRYGVTAEDVITHLHNAPPLRQRRLRKHIAEHLSDLCLVVAVCRGHLGAWQDLVAKHELILRQSACAHIEEMQAIIVVRQLLSTVQQDSRLGAVLKNESTGLGSYCGEITLRAWLLERLMAHICRISECHRHRGRPRVTRSLSSVNRLRLGARFVRVDGLSVKQAAKIVGLPERDIRRAASRRRRVGVNLAEISPPTISGQHSAPAN
;
A
#
# COMPACT_ATOMS: atom_id res chain seq x y z
N MET A 1 32.30 -23.43 -58.65
CA MET A 1 30.96 -22.79 -58.76
C MET A 1 29.92 -23.80 -58.29
N LYS A 2 29.19 -23.50 -57.19
CA LYS A 2 27.93 -24.11 -56.69
C LYS A 2 27.86 -23.95 -55.17
N ARG A 3 27.44 -22.78 -54.70
CA ARG A 3 26.95 -22.52 -53.33
C ARG A 3 26.03 -21.31 -53.41
N SER A 4 24.73 -21.54 -53.61
CA SER A 4 23.65 -20.57 -53.33
C SER A 4 22.31 -21.25 -53.60
N GLU A 5 21.80 -22.05 -52.66
CA GLU A 5 20.40 -22.52 -52.74
C GLU A 5 19.83 -23.08 -51.43
N ASN A 6 20.38 -22.71 -50.25
CA ASN A 6 19.94 -23.29 -48.97
C ASN A 6 19.58 -22.26 -47.89
N HIS A 7 19.09 -21.07 -48.27
CA HIS A 7 18.71 -20.02 -47.29
C HIS A 7 17.23 -19.63 -47.27
N GLN A 8 16.35 -20.28 -48.04
CA GLN A 8 14.92 -19.94 -48.04
C GLN A 8 14.00 -20.89 -47.25
N VAL A 9 14.50 -22.00 -46.69
CA VAL A 9 13.64 -22.98 -45.98
C VAL A 9 13.50 -22.71 -44.47
N SER A 10 14.33 -21.83 -43.88
CA SER A 10 14.32 -21.60 -42.42
C SER A 10 13.38 -20.49 -41.92
N LEU A 11 12.71 -19.73 -42.79
CA LEU A 11 11.81 -18.65 -42.37
C LEU A 11 10.33 -19.06 -42.25
N LYS A 12 9.93 -20.24 -42.74
CA LYS A 12 8.55 -20.75 -42.56
C LYS A 12 8.37 -21.72 -41.38
N LYS A 13 9.46 -22.10 -40.70
CA LYS A 13 9.41 -23.05 -39.56
C LYS A 13 9.49 -22.38 -38.19
N LEU A 14 9.44 -21.04 -38.15
CA LEU A 14 9.36 -20.24 -36.92
C LEU A 14 7.96 -19.64 -36.66
N GLU A 15 7.00 -19.80 -37.58
CA GLU A 15 5.61 -19.35 -37.38
C GLU A 15 4.69 -20.44 -36.80
N ALA A 16 5.21 -21.64 -36.57
CA ALA A 16 4.44 -22.80 -36.07
C ALA A 16 4.79 -23.22 -34.63
N SER A 17 5.55 -22.40 -33.89
CA SER A 17 5.88 -22.68 -32.49
C SER A 17 5.31 -21.59 -31.59
N GLY A 18 4.20 -21.89 -30.91
CA GLY A 18 3.80 -21.16 -29.71
C GLY A 18 2.63 -20.17 -29.82
N ARG A 19 1.62 -20.42 -30.66
CA ARG A 19 0.26 -19.98 -30.28
C ARG A 19 -0.32 -21.02 -29.32
N THR A 20 0.14 -20.99 -28.08
CA THR A 20 -0.70 -21.48 -26.99
C THR A 20 -1.93 -20.59 -27.02
N GLU A 21 -3.08 -21.19 -27.37
CA GLU A 21 -4.41 -20.64 -27.05
C GLU A 21 -4.30 -19.90 -25.71
N PRO A 22 -4.71 -18.62 -25.59
CA PRO A 22 -4.75 -17.92 -24.32
C PRO A 22 -5.81 -18.61 -23.47
N GLY A 23 -5.41 -19.72 -22.86
CA GLY A 23 -6.28 -20.64 -22.17
C GLY A 23 -7.09 -19.86 -21.19
N SER A 24 -8.41 -20.11 -21.20
CA SER A 24 -9.36 -19.69 -20.18
C SER A 24 -8.92 -20.31 -18.84
N GLY A 25 -7.86 -19.74 -18.29
CA GLY A 25 -7.23 -20.15 -17.06
C GLY A 25 -7.86 -19.36 -15.94
N ILE A 26 -8.30 -20.08 -14.91
CA ILE A 26 -8.61 -19.49 -13.63
C ILE A 26 -7.28 -18.98 -13.08
N ILE A 27 -7.12 -17.66 -12.98
CA ILE A 27 -5.99 -17.08 -12.26
C ILE A 27 -6.08 -17.59 -10.82
N GLY A 28 -4.97 -17.87 -10.13
CA GLY A 28 -4.93 -18.50 -8.78
C GLY A 28 -5.81 -17.84 -7.68
N TRP A 29 -6.42 -16.73 -8.03
CA TRP A 29 -7.42 -15.91 -7.36
C TRP A 29 -8.87 -16.39 -7.47
N GLY A 30 -9.20 -17.29 -8.41
CA GLY A 30 -10.58 -17.69 -8.67
C GLY A 30 -11.33 -16.75 -9.62
N ILE A 31 -10.63 -15.84 -10.32
CA ILE A 31 -11.18 -14.97 -11.36
C ILE A 31 -10.77 -15.54 -12.72
N SER A 32 -11.74 -15.60 -13.64
CA SER A 32 -11.45 -16.00 -15.02
C SER A 32 -10.73 -14.89 -15.76
N SER A 33 -9.71 -15.26 -16.53
CA SER A 33 -9.02 -14.34 -17.45
C SER A 33 -10.00 -13.63 -18.40
N ASP A 34 -11.09 -14.30 -18.78
CA ASP A 34 -12.13 -13.72 -19.67
C ASP A 34 -12.94 -12.62 -19.00
N GLU A 35 -13.16 -12.72 -17.68
CA GLU A 35 -13.82 -11.66 -16.92
C GLU A 35 -12.95 -10.40 -16.86
N ILE A 36 -11.63 -10.57 -16.65
CA ILE A 36 -10.68 -9.46 -16.64
C ILE A 36 -10.62 -8.79 -18.02
N ARG A 37 -10.56 -9.57 -19.11
CA ARG A 37 -10.62 -9.04 -20.48
C ARG A 37 -11.89 -8.21 -20.69
N LYS A 38 -13.06 -8.74 -20.33
CA LYS A 38 -14.34 -8.02 -20.46
C LYS A 38 -14.32 -6.69 -19.71
N ARG A 39 -13.88 -6.67 -18.45
CA ARG A 39 -13.76 -5.42 -17.68
C ARG A 39 -12.74 -4.46 -18.29
N PHE A 40 -11.62 -4.99 -18.79
CA PHE A 40 -10.59 -4.18 -19.45
C PHE A 40 -11.12 -3.48 -20.70
N PHE A 41 -11.92 -4.14 -21.52
CA PHE A 41 -12.53 -3.50 -22.68
C PHE A 41 -13.58 -2.44 -22.32
N ALA A 42 -14.16 -2.51 -21.13
CA ALA A 42 -15.11 -1.52 -20.62
C ALA A 42 -14.39 -0.28 -20.03
N GLU A 43 -13.34 -0.48 -19.22
CA GLU A 43 -12.75 0.58 -18.38
C GLU A 43 -11.27 0.89 -18.70
N GLY A 44 -10.55 -0.03 -19.34
CA GLY A 44 -9.10 0.03 -19.55
C GLY A 44 -8.65 0.75 -20.83
N ARG A 45 -9.58 1.24 -21.66
CA ARG A 45 -9.27 1.84 -22.96
C ARG A 45 -8.33 3.04 -22.86
N ASP A 46 -8.54 3.90 -21.87
CA ASP A 46 -7.69 5.08 -21.66
C ASP A 46 -6.26 4.68 -21.31
N ALA A 47 -6.08 3.64 -20.50
CA ALA A 47 -4.76 3.14 -20.13
C ALA A 47 -4.06 2.45 -21.32
N LEU A 48 -4.81 1.77 -22.18
CA LEU A 48 -4.28 1.23 -23.43
C LEU A 48 -3.77 2.34 -24.34
N GLN A 49 -4.56 3.40 -24.54
CA GLN A 49 -4.18 4.52 -25.42
C GLN A 49 -3.01 5.33 -24.87
N ARG A 50 -3.00 5.62 -23.56
CA ARG A 50 -2.00 6.49 -22.95
C ARG A 50 -0.68 5.79 -22.64
N TYR A 51 -0.73 4.52 -22.24
CA TYR A 51 0.44 3.81 -21.70
C TYR A 51 0.75 2.50 -22.44
N GLY A 52 -0.07 2.09 -23.42
CA GLY A 52 0.14 0.82 -24.13
C GLY A 52 -0.06 -0.42 -23.27
N VAL A 53 -0.84 -0.32 -22.19
CA VAL A 53 -1.18 -1.47 -21.32
C VAL A 53 -2.31 -2.26 -21.97
N THR A 54 -2.13 -3.57 -22.10
CA THR A 54 -3.13 -4.50 -22.64
C THR A 54 -3.79 -5.31 -21.52
N ALA A 55 -4.91 -5.97 -21.82
CA ALA A 55 -5.56 -6.89 -20.89
C ALA A 55 -4.61 -8.04 -20.45
N GLU A 56 -3.78 -8.53 -21.38
CA GLU A 56 -2.82 -9.61 -21.09
C GLU A 56 -1.71 -9.16 -20.14
N ASP A 57 -1.30 -7.89 -20.19
CA ASP A 57 -0.36 -7.34 -19.21
C ASP A 57 -0.96 -7.33 -17.81
N VAL A 58 -2.25 -6.98 -17.69
CA VAL A 58 -2.97 -6.99 -16.41
C VAL A 58 -3.11 -8.41 -15.87
N ILE A 59 -3.48 -9.36 -16.73
CA ILE A 59 -3.57 -10.79 -16.37
C ILE A 59 -2.21 -11.30 -15.90
N THR A 60 -1.15 -11.02 -16.64
CA THR A 60 0.23 -11.40 -16.30
C THR A 60 0.66 -10.81 -14.95
N HIS A 61 0.37 -9.53 -14.71
CA HIS A 61 0.62 -8.88 -13.43
C HIS A 61 -0.12 -9.56 -12.28
N LEU A 62 -1.41 -9.88 -12.46
CA LEU A 62 -2.19 -10.60 -11.46
C LEU A 62 -1.70 -12.02 -11.21
N HIS A 63 -1.20 -12.72 -12.24
CA HIS A 63 -0.56 -14.04 -12.07
C HIS A 63 0.72 -13.96 -11.23
N ASN A 64 1.50 -12.89 -11.40
CA ASN A 64 2.74 -12.68 -10.67
C ASN A 64 2.55 -12.07 -9.28
N ALA A 65 1.36 -11.54 -8.98
CA ALA A 65 1.06 -10.97 -7.67
C ALA A 65 1.06 -12.05 -6.57
N PRO A 66 1.63 -11.77 -5.38
CA PRO A 66 1.71 -12.75 -4.31
C PRO A 66 0.33 -13.11 -3.77
N PRO A 67 0.05 -14.39 -3.44
CA PRO A 67 -1.25 -14.83 -2.98
C PRO A 67 -1.74 -14.05 -1.75
N LEU A 68 -2.96 -13.50 -1.84
CA LEU A 68 -3.68 -12.85 -0.76
C LEU A 68 -3.90 -13.92 0.30
N ARG A 69 -3.41 -13.62 1.50
CA ARG A 69 -3.55 -14.51 2.66
C ARG A 69 -5.02 -14.72 3.07
N GLN A 70 -5.96 -13.88 2.61
CA GLN A 70 -7.36 -13.95 2.99
C GLN A 70 -8.26 -14.33 1.80
N ARG A 71 -8.88 -15.51 1.88
CA ARG A 71 -9.83 -16.02 0.87
C ARG A 71 -11.02 -15.08 0.59
N ARG A 72 -11.47 -14.30 1.59
CA ARG A 72 -12.65 -13.42 1.48
C ARG A 72 -12.44 -12.25 0.52
N LEU A 73 -11.19 -11.83 0.34
CA LEU A 73 -10.81 -10.68 -0.47
C LEU A 73 -10.73 -11.00 -1.97
N ARG A 74 -10.80 -12.29 -2.32
CA ARG A 74 -10.73 -12.74 -3.72
C ARG A 74 -11.85 -12.20 -4.61
N LYS A 75 -13.00 -11.86 -4.01
CA LYS A 75 -14.17 -11.32 -4.73
C LYS A 75 -13.97 -9.89 -5.25
N HIS A 76 -12.99 -9.16 -4.69
CA HIS A 76 -12.75 -7.74 -4.96
C HIS A 76 -11.50 -7.51 -5.84
N ILE A 77 -10.81 -8.58 -6.26
CA ILE A 77 -9.65 -8.44 -7.13
C ILE A 77 -10.06 -7.82 -8.46
N ALA A 78 -9.24 -6.90 -8.96
CA ALA A 78 -9.52 -6.12 -10.15
C ALA A 78 -10.86 -5.36 -10.10
N GLU A 79 -11.34 -4.98 -8.90
CA GLU A 79 -12.45 -4.04 -8.74
C GLU A 79 -12.03 -2.61 -9.13
N HIS A 80 -10.77 -2.26 -8.89
CA HIS A 80 -10.18 -0.98 -9.29
C HIS A 80 -9.28 -1.14 -10.51
N LEU A 81 -9.88 -1.48 -11.67
CA LEU A 81 -9.12 -1.84 -12.87
C LEU A 81 -8.32 -0.68 -13.45
N SER A 82 -8.84 0.55 -13.41
CA SER A 82 -8.13 1.74 -13.88
C SER A 82 -6.83 2.00 -13.10
N ASP A 83 -6.90 1.92 -11.77
CA ASP A 83 -5.73 1.99 -10.88
C ASP A 83 -4.75 0.83 -11.16
N LEU A 84 -5.27 -0.38 -11.41
CA LEU A 84 -4.44 -1.55 -11.75
C LEU A 84 -3.69 -1.36 -13.08
N CYS A 85 -4.34 -0.80 -14.10
CA CYS A 85 -3.70 -0.50 -15.38
C CYS A 85 -2.58 0.54 -15.23
N LEU A 86 -2.79 1.58 -14.41
CA LEU A 86 -1.76 2.56 -14.09
C LEU A 86 -0.56 1.90 -13.40
N VAL A 87 -0.83 1.01 -12.43
CA VAL A 87 0.22 0.24 -11.75
C VAL A 87 1.01 -0.63 -12.73
N VAL A 88 0.33 -1.36 -13.61
CA VAL A 88 0.98 -2.20 -14.63
C VAL A 88 1.89 -1.36 -15.53
N ALA A 89 1.44 -0.19 -15.97
CA ALA A 89 2.26 0.74 -16.73
C ALA A 89 3.54 1.15 -15.96
N VAL A 90 3.42 1.47 -14.67
CA VAL A 90 4.58 1.82 -13.82
C VAL A 90 5.54 0.64 -13.65
N CYS A 91 5.02 -0.57 -13.41
CA CYS A 91 5.84 -1.79 -13.30
C CYS A 91 6.59 -2.09 -14.61
N ARG A 92 6.00 -1.76 -15.77
CA ARG A 92 6.64 -1.85 -17.10
C ARG A 92 7.65 -0.71 -17.36
N GLY A 93 7.85 0.20 -16.40
CA GLY A 93 8.83 1.29 -16.50
C GLY A 93 8.32 2.54 -17.22
N HIS A 94 7.01 2.66 -17.49
CA HIS A 94 6.46 3.82 -18.18
C HIS A 94 6.56 5.10 -17.33
N LEU A 95 7.42 6.05 -17.74
CA LEU A 95 7.72 7.24 -16.93
C LEU A 95 6.50 8.16 -16.75
N GLY A 96 5.70 8.35 -17.80
CA GLY A 96 4.49 9.19 -17.71
C GLY A 96 3.45 8.62 -16.73
N ALA A 97 3.33 7.30 -16.66
CA ALA A 97 2.40 6.65 -15.73
C ALA A 97 2.86 6.85 -14.27
N TRP A 98 4.17 6.87 -14.03
CA TRP A 98 4.72 7.19 -12.72
C TRP A 98 4.45 8.65 -12.32
N GLN A 99 4.62 9.58 -13.24
CA GLN A 99 4.33 11.00 -13.01
C GLN A 99 2.85 11.21 -12.68
N ASP A 100 1.95 10.57 -13.43
CA ASP A 100 0.50 10.65 -13.19
C ASP A 100 0.11 10.05 -11.83
N LEU A 101 0.72 8.93 -11.44
CA LEU A 101 0.52 8.33 -10.12
C LEU A 101 0.96 9.28 -9.00
N VAL A 102 2.15 9.88 -9.12
CA VAL A 102 2.68 10.84 -8.14
C VAL A 102 1.78 12.07 -8.05
N ALA A 103 1.43 12.68 -9.20
CA ALA A 103 0.57 13.85 -9.25
C ALA A 103 -0.80 13.60 -8.61
N LYS A 104 -1.39 12.42 -8.84
CA LYS A 104 -2.69 12.02 -8.29
C LYS A 104 -2.68 11.81 -6.77
N HIS A 105 -1.57 11.33 -6.21
CA HIS A 105 -1.55 10.82 -4.83
C HIS A 105 -0.66 11.58 -3.85
N GLU A 106 0.38 12.29 -4.30
CA GLU A 106 1.36 12.93 -3.40
C GLU A 106 0.72 13.89 -2.40
N LEU A 107 -0.17 14.78 -2.87
CA LEU A 107 -0.82 15.77 -2.01
C LEU A 107 -1.63 15.10 -0.89
N ILE A 108 -2.42 14.09 -1.23
CA ILE A 108 -3.26 13.37 -0.27
C ILE A 108 -2.41 12.58 0.73
N LEU A 109 -1.33 11.96 0.27
CA LEU A 109 -0.38 11.26 1.14
C LEU A 109 0.28 12.23 2.12
N ARG A 110 0.69 13.42 1.65
CA ARG A 110 1.26 14.48 2.50
C ARG A 110 0.29 14.94 3.56
N GLN A 111 -0.94 15.30 3.17
CA GLN A 111 -2.00 15.70 4.11
C GLN A 111 -2.26 14.63 5.17
N SER A 112 -2.28 13.36 4.76
CA SER A 112 -2.49 12.23 5.68
C SER A 112 -1.29 12.04 6.63
N ALA A 113 -0.06 12.25 6.15
CA ALA A 113 1.13 12.19 7.00
C ALA A 113 1.19 13.35 8.01
N CYS A 114 0.79 14.56 7.63
CA CYS A 114 0.76 15.73 8.51
C CYS A 114 -0.17 15.55 9.73
N ALA A 115 -1.13 14.62 9.67
CA ALA A 115 -1.95 14.27 10.82
C ALA A 115 -1.18 13.50 11.92
N HIS A 116 0.05 13.06 11.64
CA HIS A 116 0.84 12.20 12.52
C HIS A 116 2.24 12.73 12.82
N ILE A 117 2.83 13.51 11.92
CA ILE A 117 4.20 14.04 12.01
C ILE A 117 4.24 15.49 11.50
N GLU A 118 5.32 16.20 11.81
CA GLU A 118 5.54 17.58 11.37
C GLU A 118 5.54 17.68 9.83
N GLU A 119 5.08 18.82 9.29
CA GLU A 119 4.90 19.01 7.84
C GLU A 119 6.17 18.75 7.03
N MET A 120 7.32 19.28 7.45
CA MET A 120 8.60 19.04 6.77
C MET A 120 8.96 17.55 6.77
N GLN A 121 8.72 16.85 7.87
CA GLN A 121 8.95 15.40 7.96
C GLN A 121 7.96 14.62 7.09
N ALA A 122 6.70 15.05 7.02
CA ALA A 122 5.68 14.45 6.15
C ALA A 122 6.09 14.50 4.67
N ILE A 123 6.62 15.63 4.21
CA ILE A 123 7.13 15.78 2.83
C ILE A 123 8.25 14.76 2.56
N ILE A 124 9.24 14.69 3.45
CA ILE A 124 10.39 13.79 3.31
C ILE A 124 9.94 12.33 3.30
N VAL A 125 9.08 11.94 4.25
CA VAL A 125 8.57 10.57 4.38
C VAL A 125 7.76 10.14 3.16
N VAL A 126 6.88 11.01 2.64
CA VAL A 126 6.09 10.69 1.45
C VAL A 126 6.98 10.51 0.22
N ARG A 127 7.97 11.39 0.03
CA ARG A 127 8.93 11.27 -1.08
C ARG A 127 9.79 10.00 -0.98
N GLN A 128 10.26 9.67 0.22
CA GLN A 128 10.99 8.43 0.47
C GLN A 128 10.13 7.19 0.18
N LEU A 129 8.87 7.20 0.61
CA LEU A 129 7.93 6.13 0.31
C LEU A 129 7.75 5.97 -1.21
N LEU A 130 7.44 7.05 -1.92
CA LEU A 130 7.22 6.99 -3.37
C LEU A 130 8.48 6.55 -4.11
N SER A 131 9.67 7.05 -3.73
CA SER A 131 10.95 6.60 -4.30
C SER A 131 11.18 5.10 -4.07
N THR A 132 10.90 4.61 -2.86
CA THR A 132 11.03 3.18 -2.52
C THR A 132 10.06 2.34 -3.35
N VAL A 133 8.80 2.78 -3.45
CA VAL A 133 7.76 2.13 -4.25
C VAL A 133 8.19 2.05 -5.72
N GLN A 134 8.74 3.13 -6.29
CA GLN A 134 9.22 3.15 -7.67
C GLN A 134 10.36 2.15 -7.90
N GLN A 135 11.36 2.19 -7.01
CA GLN A 135 12.54 1.32 -7.08
C GLN A 135 12.13 -0.15 -6.98
N ASP A 136 11.31 -0.51 -5.99
CA ASP A 136 10.84 -1.87 -5.78
C ASP A 136 9.93 -2.36 -6.90
N SER A 137 9.19 -1.47 -7.57
CA SER A 137 8.33 -1.83 -8.70
C SER A 137 9.14 -2.22 -9.94
N ARG A 138 10.34 -1.65 -10.11
CA ARG A 138 11.25 -1.95 -11.23
C ARG A 138 12.08 -3.21 -11.02
N LEU A 139 12.48 -3.47 -9.78
CA LEU A 139 13.35 -4.60 -9.45
C LEU A 139 12.62 -5.96 -9.49
N GLY A 140 11.29 -5.95 -9.68
CA GLY A 140 10.44 -7.14 -9.53
C GLY A 140 10.41 -7.61 -8.08
N ALA A 141 9.43 -8.44 -7.72
CA ALA A 141 9.26 -8.96 -6.35
C ALA A 141 10.38 -9.95 -5.90
N VAL A 142 11.58 -9.86 -6.46
CA VAL A 142 12.61 -10.90 -6.45
C VAL A 142 13.25 -11.09 -5.07
N LEU A 143 13.20 -10.10 -4.16
CA LEU A 143 14.11 -10.13 -2.99
C LEU A 143 13.51 -9.99 -1.59
N LYS A 144 12.20 -9.73 -1.37
CA LYS A 144 11.68 -9.59 0.00
C LYS A 144 10.25 -10.11 0.16
N ASN A 145 10.04 -10.95 1.17
CA ASN A 145 8.74 -11.44 1.66
C ASN A 145 7.76 -10.32 2.10
N GLU A 146 8.17 -9.06 2.01
CA GLU A 146 7.39 -7.86 2.24
C GLU A 146 7.52 -6.95 1.02
N SER A 147 6.88 -7.31 -0.09
CA SER A 147 6.93 -6.51 -1.32
C SER A 147 6.24 -5.16 -1.09
N THR A 148 7.04 -4.11 -0.88
CA THR A 148 6.58 -2.72 -0.77
C THR A 148 6.25 -2.12 -2.14
N GLY A 149 6.76 -2.70 -3.23
CA GLY A 149 6.51 -2.27 -4.61
C GLY A 149 5.09 -2.54 -5.13
N LEU A 150 4.75 -1.85 -6.22
CA LEU A 150 3.45 -1.91 -6.90
C LEU A 150 3.18 -3.26 -7.56
N GLY A 151 4.21 -4.08 -7.80
CA GLY A 151 4.05 -5.46 -8.29
C GLY A 151 3.15 -6.34 -7.42
N SER A 152 2.90 -5.94 -6.17
CA SER A 152 2.00 -6.65 -5.24
C SER A 152 0.57 -6.10 -5.18
N TYR A 153 0.29 -5.01 -5.89
CA TYR A 153 -1.05 -4.44 -5.95
C TYR A 153 -1.92 -5.25 -6.91
N CYS A 154 -3.09 -5.70 -6.45
CA CYS A 154 -4.02 -6.54 -7.23
C CYS A 154 -5.40 -5.89 -7.45
N GLY A 155 -5.55 -4.60 -7.15
CA GLY A 155 -6.82 -3.89 -7.40
C GLY A 155 -7.95 -4.23 -6.42
N GLU A 156 -7.65 -4.84 -5.28
CA GLU A 156 -8.61 -5.23 -4.24
C GLU A 156 -9.18 -4.03 -3.45
N ILE A 157 -8.35 -3.01 -3.28
CA ILE A 157 -8.69 -1.73 -2.67
C ILE A 157 -8.15 -0.62 -3.58
N THR A 158 -8.69 0.59 -3.47
CA THR A 158 -8.18 1.73 -4.24
C THR A 158 -6.67 1.88 -4.05
N LEU A 159 -5.96 2.31 -5.09
CA LEU A 159 -4.51 2.53 -5.02
C LEU A 159 -4.17 3.54 -3.92
N ARG A 160 -5.03 4.54 -3.73
CA ARG A 160 -4.96 5.50 -2.61
C ARG A 160 -4.92 4.80 -1.26
N ALA A 161 -5.88 3.92 -0.97
CA ALA A 161 -5.93 3.21 0.32
C ALA A 161 -4.69 2.33 0.52
N TRP A 162 -4.27 1.63 -0.53
CA TRP A 162 -3.09 0.76 -0.51
C TRP A 162 -1.78 1.53 -0.23
N LEU A 163 -1.63 2.73 -0.79
CA LEU A 163 -0.49 3.62 -0.53
C LEU A 163 -0.54 4.18 0.88
N LEU A 164 -1.73 4.57 1.37
CA LEU A 164 -1.92 5.06 2.73
C LEU A 164 -1.56 4.01 3.78
N GLU A 165 -1.93 2.75 3.59
CA GLU A 165 -1.54 1.67 4.50
C GLU A 165 -0.01 1.55 4.63
N ARG A 166 0.71 1.65 3.51
CA ARG A 166 2.18 1.63 3.49
C ARG A 166 2.79 2.85 4.13
N LEU A 167 2.23 4.02 3.88
CA LEU A 167 2.64 5.27 4.52
C LEU A 167 2.50 5.16 6.05
N MET A 168 1.36 4.68 6.54
CA MET A 168 1.13 4.51 7.97
C MET A 168 2.08 3.46 8.58
N ALA A 169 2.33 2.36 7.88
CA ALA A 169 3.31 1.37 8.31
C ALA A 169 4.72 1.97 8.38
N HIS A 170 5.10 2.81 7.42
CA HIS A 170 6.38 3.50 7.38
C HIS A 170 6.54 4.49 8.54
N ILE A 171 5.55 5.35 8.79
CA ILE A 171 5.53 6.29 9.92
C ILE A 171 5.60 5.55 11.26
N CYS A 172 4.87 4.44 11.40
CA CYS A 172 4.92 3.62 12.62
C CYS A 172 6.32 3.05 12.87
N ARG A 173 7.01 2.56 11.82
CA ARG A 173 8.39 2.04 11.94
C ARG A 173 9.36 3.14 12.39
N ILE A 174 9.29 4.33 11.80
CA ILE A 174 10.11 5.49 12.22
C ILE A 174 9.85 5.81 13.69
N SER A 175 8.58 5.87 14.09
CA SER A 175 8.16 6.17 15.46
C SER A 175 8.67 5.14 16.48
N GLU A 176 8.73 3.86 16.11
CA GLU A 176 9.24 2.77 16.96
C GLU A 176 10.76 2.84 17.10
N CYS A 177 11.50 3.18 16.04
CA CYS A 177 12.95 3.38 16.10
C CYS A 177 13.36 4.49 17.08
N HIS A 178 12.58 5.58 17.17
CA HIS A 178 12.86 6.66 18.12
C HIS A 178 12.64 6.25 19.58
N ARG A 179 11.69 5.36 19.88
CA ARG A 179 11.43 4.89 21.25
C ARG A 179 12.50 3.94 21.78
N HIS A 180 13.22 3.25 20.89
CA HIS A 180 14.20 2.24 21.27
C HIS A 180 15.64 2.75 21.36
N ARG A 181 15.92 4.01 21.02
CA ARG A 181 17.25 4.63 21.26
C ARG A 181 17.60 4.86 22.74
N GLY A 182 16.68 4.60 23.68
CA GLY A 182 16.93 4.66 25.12
C GLY A 182 16.99 3.31 25.86
N ARG A 183 16.71 2.17 25.21
CA ARG A 183 16.81 0.83 25.83
C ARG A 183 17.11 -0.26 24.79
N PRO A 184 18.15 -1.08 24.98
CA PRO A 184 18.42 -2.21 24.08
C PRO A 184 17.26 -3.20 24.14
N ARG A 185 16.77 -3.68 22.98
CA ARG A 185 15.72 -4.70 22.95
C ARG A 185 16.01 -5.84 21.98
N VAL A 186 16.03 -7.02 22.58
CA VAL A 186 15.91 -8.36 22.00
C VAL A 186 14.78 -8.39 20.98
N THR A 187 15.12 -8.77 19.75
CA THR A 187 14.22 -8.88 18.61
C THR A 187 13.28 -10.07 18.77
N ARG A 188 11.96 -9.83 18.89
CA ARG A 188 10.93 -10.81 18.55
C ARG A 188 10.12 -10.31 17.37
N SER A 189 10.06 -11.15 16.34
CA SER A 189 9.41 -10.96 15.04
C SER A 189 7.98 -10.41 15.16
N LEU A 190 7.69 -9.32 14.43
CA LEU A 190 6.43 -8.55 14.47
C LEU A 190 5.45 -8.88 13.34
N SER A 191 5.61 -10.00 12.64
CA SER A 191 4.80 -10.31 11.45
C SER A 191 3.32 -10.65 11.71
N SER A 192 2.86 -10.76 12.97
CA SER A 192 1.51 -11.24 13.28
C SER A 192 0.60 -10.27 14.04
N VAL A 193 1.07 -9.08 14.45
CA VAL A 193 0.33 -8.23 15.42
C VAL A 193 -0.39 -7.03 14.78
N ASN A 194 -0.08 -6.63 13.54
CA ASN A 194 -0.44 -5.29 13.07
C ASN A 194 -1.78 -5.13 12.33
N ARG A 195 -2.51 -6.19 11.95
CA ARG A 195 -3.82 -5.99 11.27
C ARG A 195 -4.99 -5.69 12.20
N LEU A 196 -4.95 -6.10 13.46
CA LEU A 196 -6.03 -5.81 14.43
C LEU A 196 -5.88 -4.45 15.14
N ARG A 197 -4.74 -3.76 14.97
CA ARG A 197 -4.46 -2.50 15.66
C ARG A 197 -4.80 -1.24 14.86
N LEU A 198 -4.90 -1.33 13.53
CA LEU A 198 -5.24 -0.19 12.69
C LEU A 198 -6.72 0.22 12.86
N GLY A 199 -7.67 -0.72 12.90
CA GLY A 199 -9.08 -0.39 13.15
C GLY A 199 -9.40 0.17 14.55
N ALA A 200 -8.59 -0.18 15.57
CA ALA A 200 -8.83 0.21 16.97
C ALA A 200 -8.09 1.49 17.40
N ARG A 201 -7.25 2.09 16.54
CA ARG A 201 -6.52 3.33 16.84
C ARG A 201 -7.24 4.61 16.42
N PHE A 202 -8.27 4.54 15.56
CA PHE A 202 -8.99 5.71 15.06
C PHE A 202 -10.08 6.26 16.00
N VAL A 203 -10.39 5.60 17.11
CA VAL A 203 -11.33 6.15 18.11
C VAL A 203 -10.52 6.82 19.23
N ARG A 204 -9.98 7.99 18.91
CA ARG A 204 -9.65 9.01 19.90
C ARG A 204 -10.27 10.31 19.41
N VAL A 205 -11.60 10.33 19.41
CA VAL A 205 -12.36 11.56 19.35
C VAL A 205 -12.94 11.70 20.75
N ASP A 206 -12.32 12.56 21.56
CA ASP A 206 -12.85 12.90 22.86
C ASP A 206 -14.30 13.37 22.67
N GLY A 207 -15.25 12.66 23.28
CA GLY A 207 -16.69 12.97 23.20
C GLY A 207 -17.56 12.05 22.34
N LEU A 208 -17.02 11.08 21.59
CA LEU A 208 -17.87 10.12 20.86
C LEU A 208 -18.45 9.05 21.79
N SER A 209 -19.77 8.86 21.74
CA SER A 209 -20.42 7.71 22.38
C SER A 209 -20.00 6.39 21.72
N VAL A 210 -19.99 5.30 22.48
CA VAL A 210 -19.67 3.94 21.99
C VAL A 210 -20.51 3.56 20.77
N LYS A 211 -21.77 4.03 20.71
CA LYS A 211 -22.69 3.79 19.58
C LYS A 211 -22.23 4.50 18.32
N GLN A 212 -21.82 5.76 18.43
CA GLN A 212 -21.33 6.54 17.29
C GLN A 212 -20.02 5.95 16.76
N ALA A 213 -19.11 5.55 17.65
CA ALA A 213 -17.88 4.87 17.26
C ALA A 213 -18.16 3.54 16.54
N ALA A 214 -19.15 2.76 17.00
CA ALA A 214 -19.57 1.51 16.36
C ALA A 214 -20.10 1.74 14.95
N LYS A 215 -20.93 2.79 14.79
CA LYS A 215 -21.49 3.19 13.50
C LYS A 215 -20.42 3.66 12.51
N ILE A 216 -19.43 4.44 12.97
CA ILE A 216 -18.35 4.96 12.14
C ILE A 216 -17.40 3.84 11.69
N VAL A 217 -17.04 2.94 12.61
CA VAL A 217 -16.02 1.91 12.36
C VAL A 217 -16.64 0.64 11.76
N GLY A 218 -17.97 0.50 11.75
CA GLY A 218 -18.65 -0.69 11.25
C GLY A 218 -18.39 -1.94 12.11
N LEU A 219 -18.08 -1.75 13.40
CA LEU A 219 -17.82 -2.82 14.36
C LEU A 219 -18.92 -2.87 15.43
N PRO A 220 -19.27 -4.06 15.95
CA PRO A 220 -20.29 -4.17 16.98
C PRO A 220 -19.82 -3.53 18.29
N GLU A 221 -20.72 -2.87 19.02
CA GLU A 221 -20.42 -2.10 20.24
C GLU A 221 -19.63 -2.89 21.29
N ARG A 222 -19.88 -4.21 21.38
CA ARG A 222 -19.19 -5.11 22.33
C ARG A 222 -17.67 -5.11 22.10
N ASP A 223 -17.24 -5.05 20.84
CA ASP A 223 -15.82 -5.09 20.50
C ASP A 223 -15.14 -3.75 20.78
N ILE A 224 -15.87 -2.65 20.59
CA ILE A 224 -15.42 -1.31 20.99
C ILE A 224 -15.30 -1.19 22.51
N ARG A 225 -16.28 -1.68 23.29
CA ARG A 225 -16.19 -1.72 24.76
C ARG A 225 -15.00 -2.56 25.22
N ARG A 226 -14.80 -3.75 24.64
CA ARG A 226 -13.69 -4.64 24.99
C ARG A 226 -12.33 -4.01 24.70
N ALA A 227 -12.22 -3.27 23.58
CA ALA A 227 -11.02 -2.51 23.24
C ALA A 227 -10.77 -1.34 24.22
N ALA A 228 -11.83 -0.63 24.64
CA ALA A 228 -11.74 0.45 25.63
C ALA A 228 -11.35 -0.06 27.03
N SER A 229 -11.93 -1.17 27.50
CA SER A 229 -11.63 -1.75 28.82
C SER A 229 -10.19 -2.29 28.93
N ARG A 230 -9.62 -2.79 27.83
CA ARG A 230 -8.21 -3.24 27.80
C ARG A 230 -7.21 -2.09 27.96
N ARG A 231 -7.58 -0.85 27.60
CA ARG A 231 -6.73 0.33 27.82
C ARG A 231 -6.70 0.79 29.28
N ARG A 232 -7.80 0.66 30.04
CA ARG A 232 -7.82 1.03 31.47
C ARG A 232 -6.87 0.19 32.33
N ARG A 233 -6.56 -1.06 31.95
CA ARG A 233 -5.60 -1.91 32.66
C ARG A 233 -4.13 -1.59 32.40
N VAL A 234 -3.81 -0.68 31.46
CA VAL A 234 -2.43 -0.28 31.14
C VAL A 234 -2.14 1.16 31.57
N GLY A 235 -3.01 1.74 32.42
CA GLY A 235 -2.77 3.03 33.05
C GLY A 235 -1.69 2.91 34.12
N VAL A 236 -0.47 3.34 33.77
CA VAL A 236 0.54 3.79 34.74
C VAL A 236 -0.07 4.96 35.52
N ASN A 237 -0.07 4.87 36.85
CA ASN A 237 -0.45 5.99 37.73
C ASN A 237 0.47 7.19 37.41
N LEU A 238 -0.12 8.24 36.86
CA LEU A 238 0.50 9.53 36.57
C LEU A 238 -0.08 10.58 37.54
N ALA A 239 -0.11 10.23 38.82
CA ALA A 239 -0.49 11.10 39.92
C ALA A 239 0.68 11.13 40.91
N GLU A 240 1.81 11.72 40.50
CA GLU A 240 2.92 12.16 41.36
C GLU A 240 3.98 12.83 40.49
N ILE A 241 3.64 13.96 39.87
CA ILE A 241 4.64 14.92 39.41
C ILE A 241 4.12 16.29 39.83
N SER A 242 4.47 16.70 41.06
CA SER A 242 4.29 18.07 41.51
C SER A 242 5.18 19.01 40.67
N PRO A 243 4.69 20.17 40.23
CA PRO A 243 5.53 21.16 39.58
C PRO A 243 6.47 21.82 40.60
N PRO A 244 7.72 22.17 40.23
CA PRO A 244 8.57 22.98 41.08
C PRO A 244 8.05 24.43 41.13
N THR A 245 7.77 24.89 42.35
CA THR A 245 7.50 26.29 42.66
C THR A 245 8.74 27.13 42.36
N ILE A 246 8.69 27.96 41.33
CA ILE A 246 9.72 28.97 41.07
C ILE A 246 9.26 30.26 41.75
N SER A 247 9.80 30.52 42.94
CA SER A 247 9.71 31.80 43.62
C SER A 247 10.82 32.71 43.07
N GLY A 248 10.45 33.69 42.25
CA GLY A 248 11.36 34.72 41.76
C GLY A 248 10.77 36.11 41.98
N GLN A 249 11.08 36.69 43.14
CA GLN A 249 10.92 38.13 43.39
C GLN A 249 12.02 38.88 42.63
N HIS A 250 11.65 39.84 41.78
CA HIS A 250 12.56 40.93 41.41
C HIS A 250 11.81 42.25 41.40
N SER A 251 12.21 43.08 42.36
CA SER A 251 11.83 44.48 42.54
C SER A 251 12.31 45.35 41.38
N ALA A 252 11.49 46.31 40.98
CA ALA A 252 11.87 47.41 40.10
C ALA A 252 12.73 48.44 40.85
N PRO A 253 13.71 49.09 40.18
CA PRO A 253 14.17 50.40 40.59
C PRO A 253 13.46 51.49 39.78
N ALA A 254 13.00 52.51 40.51
CA ALA A 254 12.57 53.78 39.97
C ALA A 254 13.79 54.63 39.57
N ASN A 255 13.68 55.29 38.42
CA ASN A 255 14.17 56.64 38.15
C ASN A 255 13.48 57.17 36.90
#